data_AF-A0A1Z2TPH2-F1
#
_entry.id   AF-A0A1Z2TPH2-F1
#
_cell.length_a   1.000
_cell.length_b   1.000
_cell.length_c   1.000
_cell.angle_alpha   90.00
_cell.angle_beta   90.00
_cell.angle_gamma   90.00
#
_symmetry.space_group_name_H-M   'P 1'
#
loop_
_entity.id
_entity.type
_entity.pdbx_description
1 polymer ?
#
loop_
_entity_poly.entity_id
_entity_poly.type
_entity_poly.pdbx_seq_one_letter_code
_entity_poly.pdbx_strand_id
1 'polypeptide(L)'
;MRPYRGLAIIFGFYALGEFISFALNLTIPGSVLGMLFLLAALLTGAIRLEWVEGEAELFVRNMSVMFVPPGVGIVTYIGLIKSQAVPIFVALILSFLVTLIVTAKTVELLRRGEE
;
A
#
# COMPACT_ATOMS: atom_id res chain seq x y z
N MET A 1 -3.04 8.30 -28.10
CA MET A 1 -3.26 7.22 -27.10
C MET A 1 -4.47 7.62 -26.26
N ARG A 2 -5.43 6.72 -26.01
CA ARG A 2 -6.65 7.06 -25.26
C ARG A 2 -6.31 7.07 -23.76
N PRO A 3 -6.32 8.23 -23.06
CA PRO A 3 -5.81 8.40 -21.70
C PRO A 3 -6.60 7.66 -20.60
N TYR A 4 -7.59 6.85 -21.00
CA TYR A 4 -8.46 6.11 -20.10
C TYR A 4 -8.11 4.61 -20.05
N ARG A 5 -7.17 4.15 -20.89
CA ARG A 5 -6.83 2.73 -20.99
C ARG A 5 -6.06 2.24 -19.77
N GLY A 6 -5.01 2.97 -19.34
CA GLY A 6 -4.26 2.59 -18.14
C GLY A 6 -5.13 2.66 -16.90
N LEU A 7 -5.99 3.67 -16.82
CA LEU A 7 -6.97 3.83 -15.75
C LEU A 7 -7.92 2.63 -15.63
N ALA A 8 -8.49 2.19 -16.76
CA ALA A 8 -9.39 1.04 -16.80
C ALA A 8 -8.69 -0.27 -16.42
N ILE A 9 -7.43 -0.43 -16.82
CA ILE A 9 -6.61 -1.58 -16.44
C ILE A 9 -6.38 -1.56 -14.92
N ILE A 10 -5.83 -0.47 -14.37
CA ILE A 10 -5.52 -0.34 -12.94
C ILE A 10 -6.76 -0.59 -12.08
N PHE A 11 -7.88 0.09 -12.37
CA PHE A 11 -9.11 -0.11 -11.62
C PHE A 11 -9.76 -1.47 -11.88
N GLY A 12 -9.59 -2.05 -13.06
CA GLY A 12 -10.05 -3.40 -13.37
C GLY A 12 -9.36 -4.46 -12.50
N PHE A 13 -8.04 -4.38 -12.36
CA PHE A 13 -7.30 -5.28 -11.46
C PHE A 13 -7.59 -5.01 -9.99
N TYR A 14 -7.75 -3.74 -9.59
CA TYR A 14 -8.21 -3.39 -8.25
C TYR A 14 -9.57 -4.02 -7.93
N ALA A 15 -10.56 -3.85 -8.80
CA ALA A 15 -11.90 -4.41 -8.63
C ALA A 15 -11.88 -5.95 -8.61
N LEU A 16 -11.04 -6.57 -9.44
CA LEU A 16 -10.86 -8.02 -9.45
C LEU A 16 -10.22 -8.53 -8.15
N GLY A 17 -9.20 -7.83 -7.63
CA GLY A 17 -8.59 -8.15 -6.33
C GLY A 17 -9.57 -7.99 -5.17
N GLU A 18 -10.37 -6.93 -5.18
CA GLU A 18 -11.42 -6.68 -4.19
C GLU A 18 -12.52 -7.76 -4.24
N PHE A 19 -13.00 -8.09 -5.45
CA PHE A 19 -14.00 -9.14 -5.64
C PHE A 19 -13.51 -10.49 -5.13
N ILE A 20 -12.27 -10.86 -5.44
CA ILE A 20 -11.68 -12.14 -4.98
C ILE A 20 -11.46 -12.13 -3.47
N SER A 21 -10.92 -11.04 -2.90
CA SER A 21 -10.74 -10.89 -1.46
C SER A 21 -12.07 -11.06 -0.72
N PHE A 22 -13.12 -10.38 -1.21
CA PHE A 22 -14.47 -10.47 -0.66
C PHE A 22 -15.09 -11.87 -0.83
N ALA A 23 -15.02 -12.45 -2.03
CA ALA A 23 -15.65 -13.74 -2.33
C ALA A 23 -15.00 -14.92 -1.59
N LEU A 24 -13.68 -14.88 -1.41
CA LEU A 24 -12.91 -15.92 -0.71
C LEU A 24 -12.68 -15.60 0.77
N ASN A 25 -13.17 -14.44 1.24
CA ASN A 25 -13.03 -13.95 2.61
C ASN A 25 -11.57 -13.95 3.11
N LEU A 26 -10.68 -13.41 2.27
CA LEU A 26 -9.24 -13.38 2.54
C LEU A 26 -8.90 -12.24 3.51
N THR A 27 -7.96 -12.49 4.43
CA THR A 27 -7.42 -11.47 5.35
C THR A 27 -6.61 -10.39 4.60
N ILE A 28 -6.18 -10.67 3.37
CA ILE A 28 -5.37 -9.76 2.56
C ILE A 28 -6.29 -8.73 1.89
N PRO A 29 -6.00 -7.42 2.01
CA PRO A 29 -6.78 -6.39 1.32
C PRO A 29 -6.83 -6.62 -0.18
N GLY A 30 -8.01 -6.40 -0.78
CA GLY A 30 -8.20 -6.57 -2.22
C GLY A 30 -7.27 -5.69 -3.08
N SER A 31 -6.91 -4.50 -2.57
CA SER A 31 -5.92 -3.62 -3.21
C SER A 31 -4.56 -4.29 -3.41
N VAL A 32 -4.09 -5.06 -2.42
CA VAL A 32 -2.81 -5.77 -2.48
C VAL A 32 -2.90 -6.90 -3.50
N LEU A 33 -3.99 -7.66 -3.51
CA LEU A 33 -4.22 -8.71 -4.50
C LEU A 33 -4.28 -8.14 -5.92
N GLY A 34 -5.00 -7.03 -6.12
CA GLY A 34 -5.06 -6.34 -7.41
C GLY A 34 -3.67 -5.93 -7.94
N MET A 35 -2.81 -5.42 -7.05
CA MET A 35 -1.41 -5.11 -7.41
C MET A 35 -0.62 -6.35 -7.81
N LEU A 36 -0.78 -7.47 -7.08
CA LEU A 36 -0.11 -8.74 -7.41
C LEU A 36 -0.57 -9.30 -8.76
N PHE A 37 -1.87 -9.22 -9.06
CA PHE A 37 -2.40 -9.66 -10.35
C PHE A 37 -1.93 -8.77 -11.51
N LEU A 38 -1.90 -7.45 -11.32
CA LEU A 38 -1.34 -6.53 -12.31
C LEU A 38 0.15 -6.80 -12.54
N LEU A 39 0.91 -7.04 -11.47
CA LEU A 39 2.31 -7.44 -11.57
C LEU A 39 2.47 -8.75 -12.36
N ALA A 40 1.68 -9.77 -12.07
CA ALA A 40 1.72 -11.03 -12.83
C ALA A 40 1.38 -10.82 -14.31
N ALA A 41 0.41 -9.95 -14.63
CA ALA A 41 0.05 -9.62 -16.00
C ALA A 41 1.17 -8.84 -16.75
N LEU A 42 1.93 -8.01 -16.04
CA LEU A 42 3.11 -7.32 -16.58
C LEU A 42 4.27 -8.30 -16.82
N LEU A 43 4.55 -9.17 -15.84
CA LEU A 43 5.62 -10.18 -15.94
C LEU A 43 5.37 -11.19 -17.06
N THR A 44 4.12 -11.58 -17.29
CA THR A 44 3.73 -12.50 -18.39
C THR A 44 3.63 -11.81 -19.76
N GLY A 45 3.75 -10.48 -19.82
CA GLY A 45 3.62 -9.70 -21.05
C GLY A 45 2.19 -9.59 -21.58
N ALA A 46 1.19 -10.06 -20.82
CA ALA A 46 -0.22 -9.90 -21.17
C ALA A 46 -0.63 -8.42 -21.22
N ILE A 47 0.03 -7.59 -20.41
CA ILE A 47 -0.09 -6.13 -20.42
C ILE A 47 1.29 -5.53 -20.65
N ARG A 48 1.36 -4.56 -21.56
CA ARG A 48 2.57 -3.78 -21.80
C ARG A 48 2.67 -2.64 -20.80
N LEU A 49 3.88 -2.39 -20.30
CA LEU A 49 4.15 -1.35 -19.30
C LEU A 49 3.69 0.03 -19.81
N GLU A 50 3.95 0.34 -21.09
CA GLU A 50 3.59 1.63 -21.69
C GLU A 50 2.08 1.93 -21.70
N TRP A 51 1.24 0.92 -21.43
CA TRP A 51 -0.22 1.09 -21.37
C TRP A 51 -0.74 1.59 -20.04
N VAL A 52 0.06 1.48 -18.98
CA VAL A 52 -0.35 1.78 -17.59
C VAL A 52 0.60 2.76 -16.91
N GLU A 53 1.85 2.85 -17.36
CA GLU A 53 2.89 3.67 -16.74
C GLU A 53 2.49 5.14 -16.58
N GLY A 54 1.97 5.78 -17.63
CA GLY A 54 1.62 7.20 -17.59
C GLY A 54 0.51 7.52 -16.58
N GLU A 55 -0.54 6.70 -16.52
CA GLU A 55 -1.64 6.86 -15.56
C GLU A 55 -1.20 6.48 -14.13
N ALA A 56 -0.40 5.42 -13.98
CA ALA A 56 0.14 5.00 -12.68
C ALA A 56 1.06 6.09 -12.08
N GLU A 57 1.94 6.68 -12.89
CA GLU A 57 2.82 7.77 -12.47
C GLU A 57 2.03 8.99 -12.00
N LEU A 58 0.90 9.29 -12.65
CA LEU A 58 -0.02 10.34 -12.19
C LEU A 58 -0.54 10.08 -10.78
N PHE A 59 -0.92 8.85 -10.44
CA PHE A 59 -1.37 8.49 -9.09
C PHE A 59 -0.22 8.54 -8.07
N VAL A 60 0.94 8.00 -8.41
CA VAL A 60 2.11 7.99 -7.53
C VAL A 60 2.59 9.42 -7.26
N ARG A 61 2.67 10.27 -8.28
CA ARG A 61 3.07 11.68 -8.15
C ARG A 61 2.11 12.48 -7.26
N ASN A 62 0.82 12.16 -7.31
CA ASN A 62 -0.21 12.85 -6.52
C ASN A 62 -0.67 12.04 -5.29
N MET A 63 0.10 11.04 -4.85
CA MET A 63 -0.30 10.13 -3.77
C MET A 63 -0.61 10.87 -2.46
N SER A 64 0.11 11.97 -2.19
CA SER A 64 -0.15 12.83 -1.02
C SER A 64 -1.59 13.37 -0.98
N VAL A 65 -2.17 13.72 -2.13
CA VAL A 65 -3.57 14.20 -2.22
C VAL A 65 -4.55 13.08 -1.88
N MET A 66 -4.24 11.84 -2.24
CA MET A 66 -5.07 10.67 -1.93
C MET A 66 -5.12 10.32 -0.43
N PHE A 67 -4.19 10.83 0.39
CA PHE A 67 -4.24 10.69 1.84
C PHE A 67 -5.10 11.73 2.55
N VAL A 68 -5.56 12.77 1.85
CA VAL A 68 -6.41 13.81 2.43
C VAL A 68 -7.75 13.24 2.95
N PRO A 69 -8.51 12.42 2.20
CA PRO A 69 -9.79 11.91 2.68
C PRO A 69 -9.66 11.03 3.96
N PRO A 70 -8.73 10.06 4.04
CA PRO A 70 -8.47 9.35 5.29
C PRO A 70 -8.06 10.30 6.44
N GLY A 71 -7.22 11.29 6.16
CA GLY A 71 -6.77 12.28 7.14
C GLY A 71 -7.91 13.12 7.72
N VAL A 72 -8.85 13.58 6.88
CA VAL A 72 -10.05 14.30 7.34
C VAL A 72 -10.93 13.40 8.21
N GLY A 73 -11.02 12.11 7.91
CA GLY A 73 -11.70 11.12 8.75
C GLY A 73 -11.16 11.08 10.18
N ILE A 74 -9.84 11.20 10.36
CA ILE A 74 -9.19 11.19 11.69
C ILE A 74 -9.63 12.39 12.54
N VAL A 75 -9.92 13.55 11.92
CA VAL A 75 -10.35 14.76 12.65
C VAL A 75 -11.64 14.52 13.44
N THR A 76 -12.51 13.61 12.98
CA THR A 76 -13.73 13.24 13.71
C THR A 76 -13.44 12.60 15.09
N TYR A 77 -12.24 12.03 15.27
CA TYR A 77 -11.78 11.40 16.52
C TYR A 77 -10.78 12.26 17.30
N ILE A 78 -10.65 13.56 17.00
CA ILE A 78 -9.65 14.43 17.63
C ILE A 78 -9.76 14.48 19.16
N GLY A 79 -10.98 14.36 19.71
CA GLY A 79 -11.22 14.32 21.15
C GLY A 79 -10.59 13.07 21.80
N LEU A 80 -10.78 11.90 21.18
CA LEU A 80 -10.17 10.65 21.61
C LEU A 80 -8.65 10.72 21.52
N ILE A 81 -8.13 11.23 20.40
CA ILE A 81 -6.68 11.39 20.18
C ILE A 81 -6.08 12.31 21.25
N LYS A 82 -6.74 13.42 21.60
CA LYS A 82 -6.29 14.29 22.69
C LYS A 82 -6.26 13.57 24.03
N SER A 83 -7.30 12.79 24.35
CA SER A 83 -7.35 12.04 25.62
C SER A 83 -6.30 10.93 25.72
N GLN A 84 -5.89 10.36 24.58
CA GLN A 84 -4.92 9.26 24.50
C GLN A 84 -3.60 9.69 23.83
N ALA A 85 -3.29 10.98 23.83
CA ALA A 85 -2.14 11.51 23.10
C ALA A 85 -0.81 10.89 23.58
N VAL A 86 -0.68 10.70 24.89
CA VAL A 86 0.53 10.11 25.49
C VAL A 86 0.69 8.64 25.11
N PRO A 87 -0.31 7.75 25.34
CA PRO A 87 -0.23 6.36 24.87
C PRO A 87 0.02 6.22 23.36
N ILE A 88 -0.66 7.02 22.53
CA ILE A 88 -0.48 7.00 21.07
C ILE A 88 0.96 7.37 20.70
N PHE A 89 1.47 8.49 21.25
CA PHE A 89 2.82 8.96 20.94
C PHE A 89 3.89 7.95 21.37
N VAL A 90 3.77 7.43 22.58
CA VAL A 90 4.69 6.41 23.11
C VAL A 90 4.64 5.14 22.26
N ALA A 91 3.45 4.66 21.91
CA ALA A 91 3.29 3.48 21.06
C ALA A 91 3.97 3.68 19.70
N LEU A 92 3.75 4.82 19.04
CA LEU A 92 4.33 5.13 17.73
C LEU A 92 5.87 5.18 17.76
N ILE A 93 6.45 5.91 18.71
CA ILE A 93 7.90 6.06 18.80
C ILE A 93 8.56 4.74 19.20
N LEU A 94 8.03 4.06 20.21
CA LEU A 94 8.60 2.79 20.66
C LEU A 94 8.46 1.72 19.59
N SER A 95 7.29 1.58 18.94
CA SER A 95 7.13 0.59 17.86
C SER A 95 8.08 0.88 16.71
N PHE A 96 8.22 2.15 16.32
CA PHE A 96 9.14 2.54 15.25
C PHE A 96 10.59 2.17 15.57
N LEU A 97 11.08 2.54 16.76
CA LEU A 97 12.45 2.23 17.18
C LEU A 97 12.68 0.73 17.33
N VAL A 98 11.75 0.01 17.95
CA VAL A 98 11.85 -1.45 18.12
C VAL A 98 11.87 -2.13 16.76
N THR A 99 10.94 -1.81 15.85
CA THR A 99 10.92 -2.38 14.50
C THR A 99 12.23 -2.09 13.77
N LEU A 100 12.75 -0.86 13.83
CA LEU A 100 14.00 -0.50 13.18
C LEU A 100 15.19 -1.30 13.74
N ILE A 101 15.34 -1.38 15.06
CA ILE A 101 16.42 -2.11 15.72
C ILE A 101 16.34 -3.60 15.39
N VAL A 102 15.15 -4.20 15.48
CA VAL A 102 14.94 -5.62 15.19
C VAL A 102 15.27 -5.90 13.73
N THR A 103 14.74 -5.13 12.78
CA THR A 103 15.06 -5.29 11.36
C THR A 103 16.56 -5.16 11.09
N ALA A 104 17.21 -4.14 11.67
CA ALA A 104 18.65 -3.95 11.52
C ALA A 104 19.45 -5.15 12.06
N LYS A 105 19.10 -5.66 13.24
CA LYS A 105 19.75 -6.83 13.84
C LYS A 105 19.49 -8.11 13.07
N THR A 106 18.28 -8.33 12.56
CA THR A 106 17.97 -9.48 11.71
C THR A 106 18.84 -9.47 10.45
N VAL A 107 19.01 -8.32 9.80
CA VAL A 107 19.86 -8.19 8.61
C VAL A 107 21.34 -8.39 8.95
N GLU A 108 21.82 -7.82 10.06
CA GLU A 108 23.20 -8.02 10.54
C GLU A 108 23.50 -9.49 10.82
N LEU A 109 22.58 -10.21 11.48
CA LEU A 109 22.72 -11.63 11.78
C LEU A 109 22.74 -12.51 10.52
N LEU A 110 21.87 -12.25 9.54
CA LEU A 110 21.88 -12.99 8.28
C LEU A 110 23.20 -12.79 7.51
N ARG A 111 23.67 -11.54 7.41
CA ARG A 111 24.91 -11.21 6.69
C ARG A 111 26.15 -11.78 7.37
N ARG A 112 26.16 -11.88 8.70
CA ARG A 112 27.28 -12.47 9.46
C ARG A 112 27.37 -13.99 9.33
N GLY A 113 26.35 -14.65 8.76
CA GLY A 113 26.40 -16.07 8.40
C GLY A 113 26.90 -16.34 6.98
N GLU A 114 27.13 -15.30 6.18
CA GLU A 114 27.68 -15.37 4.82
C GLU A 114 29.20 -15.07 4.77
N GLU A 115 29.83 -14.76 5.91
CA GLU A 115 31.28 -14.60 6.12
C GLU A 115 31.87 -15.80 6.89
#